data_AF-A0A938GZS3-F1
#
_entry.id   AF-A0A938GZS3-F1
#
_cell.length_a   1.000
_cell.length_b   1.000
_cell.length_c   1.000
_cell.angle_alpha   90.00
_cell.angle_beta   90.00
_cell.angle_gamma   90.00
#
_symmetry.space_group_name_H-M   'P 1'
#
loop_
_entity.id
_entity.type
_entity.pdbx_description
1 polymer ?
#
loop_
_entity_poly.entity_id
_entity_poly.type
_entity_poly.pdbx_seq_one_letter_code
_entity_poly.pdbx_strand_id
1 'polypeptide(L)'
;GAGMRSEVKVAPLPGAIMLDADWTVDFSSPAGAPPRLSLPRVGPWTQTATPEIKYFAGTAKYRRTFALPEGWRARAPRVEIDLGRLWAIGEVWVNDQPLGVVWTPPFRVDCTAALRDGANELVVAVVGTWHNRLVGEARGEVPRFTKTNVTQSQYGFGREVQSGSWKNLGVLEAGLFGPVRLIPLAVQAVE
;
A
#
# COMPACT_ATOMS: atom_id res chain seq x y z
N GLY A 1 -41.42 35.40 11.83
CA GLY A 1 -40.88 34.58 12.93
C GLY A 1 -39.39 34.45 12.73
N ALA A 2 -38.58 34.84 13.71
CA ALA A 2 -37.13 34.72 13.63
C ALA A 2 -36.74 33.25 13.79
N GLY A 3 -36.10 32.68 12.76
CA GLY A 3 -35.58 31.31 12.80
C GLY A 3 -34.47 31.20 13.83
N MET A 4 -34.67 30.37 14.83
CA MET A 4 -33.67 30.07 15.85
C MET A 4 -32.57 29.21 15.21
N ARG A 5 -31.44 29.83 14.85
CA ARG A 5 -30.23 29.10 14.47
C ARG A 5 -29.59 28.57 15.74
N SER A 6 -29.67 27.26 15.97
CA SER A 6 -28.87 26.57 16.98
C SER A 6 -27.49 26.28 16.40
N GLU A 7 -26.47 26.88 16.99
CA GLU A 7 -25.07 26.60 16.66
C GLU A 7 -24.65 25.31 17.38
N VAL A 8 -24.55 24.21 16.65
CA VAL A 8 -24.07 22.93 17.21
C VAL A 8 -22.55 22.99 17.28
N LYS A 9 -21.99 23.05 18.50
CA LYS A 9 -20.55 22.91 18.72
C LYS A 9 -20.12 21.47 18.47
N VAL A 10 -19.59 21.20 17.29
CA VAL A 10 -18.95 19.92 16.96
C VAL A 10 -17.56 19.89 17.58
N ALA A 11 -17.28 18.88 18.41
CA ALA A 11 -15.94 18.67 18.95
C ALA A 11 -14.93 18.45 17.82
N PRO A 12 -13.70 18.98 17.90
CA PRO A 12 -12.71 18.81 16.84
C PRO A 12 -12.35 17.33 16.68
N LEU A 13 -12.18 16.90 15.44
CA LEU A 13 -11.68 15.57 15.11
C LEU A 13 -10.28 15.36 15.70
N PRO A 14 -9.92 14.13 16.08
CA PRO A 14 -8.57 13.86 16.53
C PRO A 14 -7.59 13.95 15.35
N GLY A 15 -6.29 14.10 15.66
CA GLY A 15 -5.25 14.14 14.64
C GLY A 15 -5.08 12.79 13.91
N ALA A 16 -4.64 12.85 12.66
CA ALA A 16 -4.29 11.66 11.88
C ALA A 16 -3.14 10.87 12.54
N ILE A 17 -3.17 9.55 12.43
CA ILE A 17 -2.13 8.67 12.97
C ILE A 17 -1.25 8.21 11.81
N MET A 18 0.06 8.44 11.92
CA MET A 18 1.04 7.99 10.93
C MET A 18 1.37 6.51 11.12
N LEU A 19 1.33 5.77 10.03
CA LEU A 19 1.55 4.33 9.97
C LEU A 19 2.67 3.96 8.97
N ASP A 20 3.71 4.79 8.88
CA ASP A 20 4.82 4.54 7.94
C ASP A 20 5.85 3.52 8.44
N ALA A 21 5.98 3.34 9.77
CA ALA A 21 7.09 2.58 10.36
C ALA A 21 6.72 1.14 10.74
N ASP A 22 7.75 0.32 10.99
CA ASP A 22 7.68 -1.00 11.62
C ASP A 22 6.83 -2.04 10.86
N TRP A 23 7.10 -2.15 9.55
CA TRP A 23 6.43 -3.13 8.69
C TRP A 23 7.25 -4.40 8.52
N THR A 24 6.55 -5.52 8.39
CA THR A 24 7.12 -6.77 7.88
C THR A 24 6.46 -7.13 6.56
N VAL A 25 7.22 -7.72 5.65
CA VAL A 25 6.74 -8.08 4.30
C VAL A 25 7.05 -9.54 4.04
N ASP A 26 5.99 -10.32 3.82
CA ASP A 26 6.10 -11.68 3.29
C ASP A 26 5.76 -11.67 1.80
N PHE A 27 6.58 -12.34 1.01
CA PHE A 27 6.41 -12.40 -0.44
C PHE A 27 5.80 -13.75 -0.85
N SER A 28 4.93 -13.73 -1.86
CA SER A 28 4.31 -14.91 -2.45
C SER A 28 4.32 -14.80 -3.97
N SER A 29 4.94 -15.77 -4.63
CA SER A 29 5.00 -15.85 -6.08
C SER A 29 5.13 -17.31 -6.54
N PRO A 30 4.52 -17.68 -7.68
CA PRO A 30 4.81 -18.95 -8.34
C PRO A 30 6.29 -19.12 -8.71
N ALA A 31 7.02 -18.01 -8.87
CA ALA A 31 8.43 -17.99 -9.27
C ALA A 31 9.42 -18.12 -8.09
N GLY A 32 8.91 -18.49 -6.91
CA GLY A 32 9.63 -18.54 -5.64
C GLY A 32 9.42 -17.28 -4.79
N ALA A 33 9.38 -17.48 -3.47
CA ALA A 33 9.27 -16.40 -2.50
C ALA A 33 10.65 -16.05 -1.91
N PRO A 34 11.10 -14.78 -2.00
CA PRO A 34 12.30 -14.34 -1.28
C PRO A 34 12.10 -14.37 0.25
N PRO A 35 13.18 -14.18 1.03
CA PRO A 35 13.09 -14.04 2.48
C PRO A 35 12.15 -12.90 2.90
N ARG A 36 11.57 -13.03 4.10
CA ARG A 36 10.83 -11.94 4.75
C ARG A 36 11.70 -10.68 4.83
N LEU A 37 11.10 -9.54 4.53
CA LEU A 37 11.75 -8.23 4.64
C LEU A 37 11.19 -7.45 5.83
N SER A 38 12.06 -6.89 6.66
CA SER A 38 11.71 -5.93 7.70
C SER A 38 11.96 -4.52 7.17
N LEU A 39 10.95 -3.66 7.26
CA LEU A 39 10.99 -2.28 6.79
C LEU A 39 10.78 -1.32 7.97
N PRO A 40 11.85 -0.61 8.41
CA PRO A 40 11.73 0.46 9.39
C PRO A 40 10.79 1.58 8.95
N ARG A 41 10.65 1.75 7.63
CA ARG A 41 9.71 2.67 6.99
C ARG A 41 9.24 2.09 5.65
N VAL A 42 7.97 2.30 5.31
CA VAL A 42 7.42 2.01 3.97
C VAL A 42 8.24 2.71 2.88
N GLY A 43 8.31 2.06 1.72
CA GLY A 43 9.15 2.49 0.61
C GLY A 43 9.25 1.40 -0.45
N PRO A 44 9.88 1.71 -1.60
CA PRO A 44 10.08 0.74 -2.66
C PRO A 44 11.04 -0.37 -2.19
N TRP A 45 10.58 -1.63 -2.17
CA TRP A 45 11.48 -2.76 -1.84
C TRP A 45 12.55 -2.99 -2.90
N THR A 46 12.42 -2.37 -4.08
CA THR A 46 13.42 -2.45 -5.15
C THR A 46 14.71 -1.70 -4.87
N GLN A 47 14.76 -0.92 -3.78
CA GLN A 47 15.98 -0.32 -3.25
C GLN A 47 16.84 -1.31 -2.44
N THR A 48 16.35 -2.53 -2.19
CA THR A 48 17.15 -3.58 -1.55
C THR A 48 18.25 -4.12 -2.46
N ALA A 49 19.36 -4.56 -1.86
CA ALA A 49 20.46 -5.18 -2.60
C ALA A 49 20.17 -6.64 -3.00
N THR A 50 19.18 -7.28 -2.38
CA THR A 50 18.79 -8.68 -2.60
C THR A 50 18.11 -8.86 -3.96
N PRO A 51 18.72 -9.54 -4.94
CA PRO A 51 18.18 -9.66 -6.30
C PRO A 51 16.77 -10.26 -6.33
N GLU A 52 16.48 -11.24 -5.47
CA GLU A 52 15.19 -11.93 -5.41
C GLU A 52 14.05 -11.00 -4.96
N ILE A 53 14.36 -9.95 -4.17
CA ILE A 53 13.41 -8.91 -3.75
C ILE A 53 13.35 -7.80 -4.82
N LYS A 54 14.50 -7.36 -5.32
CA LYS A 54 14.61 -6.31 -6.33
C LYS A 54 13.86 -6.65 -7.62
N TYR A 55 13.98 -7.90 -8.06
CA TYR A 55 13.34 -8.44 -9.27
C TYR A 55 12.08 -9.25 -8.97
N PHE A 56 11.51 -9.10 -7.76
CA PHE A 56 10.30 -9.80 -7.37
C PHE A 56 9.10 -9.43 -8.26
N ALA A 57 8.29 -10.43 -8.58
CA ALA A 57 6.96 -10.28 -9.16
C ALA A 57 6.00 -11.23 -8.47
N GLY A 58 4.86 -10.70 -8.01
CA GLY A 58 3.88 -11.44 -7.23
C GLY A 58 3.21 -10.54 -6.19
N THR A 59 2.77 -11.16 -5.10
CA THR A 59 2.11 -10.47 -3.98
C THR A 59 3.08 -10.31 -2.83
N ALA A 60 3.14 -9.11 -2.28
CA ALA A 60 3.89 -8.80 -1.08
C ALA A 60 2.93 -8.33 0.01
N LYS A 61 2.85 -9.11 1.08
CA LYS A 61 1.90 -8.91 2.18
C LYS A 61 2.60 -8.16 3.31
N TYR A 62 2.35 -6.86 3.36
CA TYR A 62 2.78 -5.96 4.42
C TYR A 62 1.93 -6.19 5.67
N ARG A 63 2.56 -6.30 6.83
CA ARG A 63 1.89 -6.37 8.14
C ARG A 63 2.52 -5.42 9.13
N ARG A 64 1.65 -4.77 9.91
CA ARG A 64 2.04 -3.97 11.08
C ARG A 64 0.98 -4.08 12.17
N THR A 65 1.42 -3.92 13.41
CA THR A 65 0.54 -3.63 14.54
C THR A 65 0.61 -2.15 14.91
N PHE A 66 -0.46 -1.59 15.43
CA PHE A 66 -0.50 -0.23 15.96
C PHE A 66 -1.52 -0.13 17.09
N ALA A 67 -1.36 0.86 17.97
CA ALA A 67 -2.32 1.13 19.04
C ALA A 67 -2.99 2.48 18.81
N LEU A 68 -4.33 2.52 18.93
CA LEU A 68 -5.06 3.78 18.98
C LEU A 68 -4.91 4.41 20.38
N PRO A 69 -4.65 5.73 20.48
CA PRO A 69 -4.69 6.43 21.76
C PRO A 69 -6.07 6.32 22.41
N GLU A 70 -6.11 6.31 23.74
CA GLU A 70 -7.35 6.27 24.50
C GLU A 70 -8.29 7.43 24.09
N GLY A 71 -9.56 7.12 23.86
CA GLY A 71 -10.57 8.09 23.42
C GLY A 71 -10.37 8.66 22.02
N TRP A 72 -9.38 8.21 21.24
CA TRP A 72 -9.20 8.65 19.86
C TRP A 72 -10.38 8.21 18.99
N ARG A 73 -10.74 6.92 19.04
CA ARG A 73 -11.83 6.36 18.23
C ARG A 73 -13.19 6.99 18.53
N ALA A 74 -13.49 7.25 19.79
CA ALA A 74 -14.74 7.89 20.21
C ALA A 74 -14.94 9.29 19.60
N ARG A 75 -13.85 9.97 19.22
CA ARG A 75 -13.87 11.29 18.57
C ARG A 75 -13.77 11.22 17.04
N ALA A 76 -13.64 10.03 16.46
CA ALA A 76 -13.45 9.81 15.03
C ALA A 76 -14.67 9.08 14.45
N PRO A 77 -15.73 9.81 14.05
CA PRO A 77 -17.00 9.20 13.64
C PRO A 77 -16.89 8.42 12.32
N ARG A 78 -15.91 8.77 11.49
CA ARG A 78 -15.51 8.03 10.30
C ARG A 78 -14.00 8.03 10.19
N VAL A 79 -13.40 6.91 9.79
CA VAL A 79 -11.95 6.77 9.62
C VAL A 79 -11.63 6.05 8.33
N GLU A 80 -10.76 6.66 7.53
CA GLU A 80 -10.17 6.01 6.35
C GLU A 80 -8.70 5.67 6.61
N ILE A 81 -8.25 4.54 6.08
CA ILE A 81 -6.82 4.28 5.85
C ILE A 81 -6.47 4.91 4.52
N ASP A 82 -5.52 5.83 4.52
CA ASP A 82 -4.87 6.36 3.32
C ASP A 82 -3.52 5.68 3.15
N LEU A 83 -3.37 4.90 2.07
CA LEU A 83 -2.12 4.21 1.75
C LEU A 83 -1.08 5.13 1.07
N GLY A 84 -1.44 6.38 0.77
CA GLY A 84 -0.60 7.33 0.06
C GLY A 84 -0.38 6.88 -1.38
N ARG A 85 0.77 6.29 -1.68
CA ARG A 85 1.08 5.68 -2.97
C ARG A 85 1.51 4.22 -2.78
N LEU A 86 1.12 3.39 -3.74
CA LEU A 86 1.61 2.03 -3.88
C LEU A 86 1.77 1.69 -5.36
N TRP A 87 2.48 0.60 -5.65
CA TRP A 87 2.47 0.00 -6.98
C TRP A 87 2.34 -1.53 -6.90
N ALA A 88 1.35 -2.17 -7.51
CA ALA A 88 0.33 -1.61 -8.43
C ALA A 88 -1.10 -1.59 -7.84
N ILE A 89 -1.50 -2.67 -7.16
CA ILE A 89 -2.85 -2.83 -6.58
C ILE A 89 -2.69 -3.24 -5.12
N GLY A 90 -3.52 -2.69 -4.23
CA GLY A 90 -3.52 -3.00 -2.80
C GLY A 90 -4.83 -3.63 -2.35
N GLU A 91 -4.77 -4.74 -1.63
CA GLU A 91 -5.91 -5.30 -0.87
C GLU A 91 -5.65 -5.07 0.63
N VAL A 92 -6.67 -4.64 1.37
CA VAL A 92 -6.51 -4.14 2.74
C VAL A 92 -7.35 -4.91 3.73
N TRP A 93 -6.76 -5.24 4.88
CA TRP A 93 -7.47 -5.78 6.04
C TRP A 93 -7.08 -5.03 7.31
N VAL A 94 -8.05 -4.89 8.21
CA VAL A 94 -7.81 -4.47 9.60
C VAL A 94 -8.40 -5.52 10.52
N ASN A 95 -7.61 -6.05 11.44
CA ASN A 95 -8.04 -7.07 12.41
C ASN A 95 -8.76 -8.26 11.73
N ASP A 96 -8.16 -8.81 10.68
CA ASP A 96 -8.70 -9.87 9.80
C ASP A 96 -9.98 -9.52 9.01
N GLN A 97 -10.51 -8.30 9.13
CA GLN A 97 -11.66 -7.86 8.34
C GLN A 97 -11.23 -7.28 6.99
N PRO A 98 -11.71 -7.81 5.85
CA PRO A 98 -11.40 -7.27 4.53
C PRO A 98 -12.08 -5.91 4.32
N LEU A 99 -11.32 -4.93 3.85
CA LEU A 99 -11.79 -3.57 3.56
C LEU A 99 -11.87 -3.27 2.06
N GLY A 100 -11.43 -4.21 1.22
CA GLY A 100 -11.52 -4.14 -0.24
C GLY A 100 -10.18 -3.89 -0.94
N VAL A 101 -10.29 -3.65 -2.24
CA VAL A 101 -9.16 -3.50 -3.17
C VAL A 101 -9.09 -2.07 -3.69
N VAL A 102 -7.90 -1.47 -3.64
CA VAL A 102 -7.59 -0.16 -4.22
C VAL A 102 -6.63 -0.31 -5.40
N TRP A 103 -6.99 0.25 -6.55
CA TRP A 103 -6.27 0.09 -7.82
C TRP A 103 -6.01 1.41 -8.55
N THR A 104 -6.62 2.51 -8.10
CA THR A 104 -6.42 3.86 -8.63
C THR A 104 -6.48 4.88 -7.50
N PRO A 105 -5.72 5.99 -7.57
CA PRO A 105 -5.82 7.06 -6.59
C PRO A 105 -7.23 7.68 -6.51
N PRO A 106 -7.63 8.15 -5.30
CA PRO A 106 -6.93 8.01 -4.03
C PRO A 106 -6.99 6.56 -3.50
N PHE A 107 -5.88 6.04 -2.98
CA PHE A 107 -5.78 4.67 -2.43
C PHE A 107 -6.29 4.64 -0.98
N ARG A 108 -7.61 4.78 -0.81
CA ARG A 108 -8.27 4.87 0.50
C ARG A 108 -9.33 3.81 0.69
N VAL A 109 -9.47 3.33 1.93
CA VAL A 109 -10.55 2.43 2.35
C VAL A 109 -11.13 2.88 3.68
N ASP A 110 -12.44 2.75 3.85
CA ASP A 110 -13.08 2.98 5.14
C ASP A 110 -12.72 1.83 6.09
N CYS A 111 -12.28 2.17 7.31
CA CYS A 111 -11.90 1.21 8.34
C CYS A 111 -12.67 1.40 9.65
N THR A 112 -13.70 2.26 9.65
CA THR A 112 -14.40 2.73 10.85
C THR A 112 -14.92 1.57 11.70
N ALA A 113 -15.55 0.59 11.04
CA ALA A 113 -16.13 -0.58 11.70
C ALA A 113 -15.09 -1.62 12.15
N ALA A 114 -13.93 -1.67 11.49
CA ALA A 114 -12.90 -2.67 11.73
C ALA A 114 -11.93 -2.31 12.87
N LEU A 115 -11.79 -1.02 13.18
CA LEU A 115 -10.94 -0.53 14.27
C LEU A 115 -11.45 -0.95 15.65
N ARG A 116 -10.52 -1.16 16.57
CA ARG A 116 -10.75 -1.43 17.99
C ARG A 116 -9.97 -0.41 18.83
N ASP A 117 -10.39 -0.15 20.07
CA ASP A 117 -9.58 0.63 20.99
C ASP A 117 -8.29 -0.14 21.35
N GLY A 118 -7.19 0.56 21.56
CA GLY A 118 -5.89 -0.07 21.81
C GLY A 118 -5.35 -0.76 20.56
N ALA A 119 -4.92 -2.02 20.68
CA ALA A 119 -4.16 -2.74 19.66
C ALA A 119 -4.99 -3.13 18.42
N ASN A 120 -4.41 -2.91 17.25
CA ASN A 120 -4.96 -3.26 15.95
C ASN A 120 -3.84 -3.83 15.05
N GLU A 121 -4.22 -4.69 14.11
CA GLU A 121 -3.35 -5.14 13.03
C GLU A 121 -3.84 -4.57 11.68
N LEU A 122 -2.91 -4.04 10.89
CA LEU A 122 -3.13 -3.64 9.51
C LEU A 122 -2.31 -4.55 8.58
N VAL A 123 -3.00 -5.10 7.60
CA VAL A 123 -2.43 -5.92 6.54
C VAL A 123 -2.73 -5.29 5.19
N VAL A 124 -1.70 -5.14 4.35
CA VAL A 124 -1.83 -4.65 2.98
C VAL A 124 -1.13 -5.62 2.05
N ALA A 125 -1.88 -6.31 1.19
CA ALA A 125 -1.31 -7.13 0.13
C ALA A 125 -1.12 -6.26 -1.12
N VAL A 126 0.13 -5.98 -1.47
CA VAL A 126 0.47 -5.24 -2.69
C VAL A 126 0.82 -6.23 -3.79
N VAL A 127 0.08 -6.18 -4.88
CA VAL A 127 0.30 -7.02 -6.06
C VAL A 127 1.07 -6.22 -7.10
N GLY A 128 2.26 -6.70 -7.45
CA GLY A 128 3.14 -6.10 -8.46
C GLY A 128 2.93 -6.68 -9.87
N THR A 129 3.62 -6.11 -10.86
CA THR A 129 3.65 -6.63 -12.23
C THR A 129 4.85 -7.56 -12.46
N TRP A 130 4.83 -8.30 -13.57
CA TRP A 130 5.96 -9.15 -13.98
C TRP A 130 7.17 -8.40 -14.55
N HIS A 131 7.10 -7.07 -14.68
CA HIS A 131 8.15 -6.25 -15.30
C HIS A 131 9.52 -6.48 -14.67
N ASN A 132 9.63 -6.34 -13.35
CA ASN A 132 10.90 -6.46 -12.65
C ASN A 132 11.48 -7.87 -12.79
N ARG A 133 10.63 -8.90 -12.71
CA ARG A 133 11.07 -10.28 -12.91
C ARG A 133 11.60 -10.52 -14.32
N LEU A 134 10.93 -10.02 -15.35
CA LEU A 134 11.37 -10.15 -16.75
C LEU A 134 12.69 -9.41 -17.01
N VAL A 135 12.86 -8.22 -16.42
CA VAL A 135 14.14 -7.48 -16.46
C VAL A 135 15.26 -8.28 -15.80
N GLY A 136 15.02 -8.82 -14.61
CA GLY A 136 16.01 -9.61 -13.87
C GLY A 136 16.42 -10.90 -14.59
N GLU A 137 15.45 -11.65 -15.11
CA GLU A 137 15.71 -12.88 -15.87
C GLU A 137 16.47 -12.61 -17.18
N ALA A 138 16.12 -11.52 -17.89
CA ALA A 138 16.80 -11.15 -19.13
C ALA A 138 18.25 -10.71 -18.91
N ARG A 139 18.59 -10.27 -17.69
CA ARG A 139 19.96 -9.90 -17.27
C ARG A 139 20.72 -11.05 -16.62
N GLY A 140 20.06 -12.17 -16.31
CA GLY A 140 20.65 -13.28 -15.57
C GLY A 140 20.83 -13.00 -14.07
N GLU A 141 20.17 -11.97 -13.54
CA GLU A 141 20.24 -11.57 -12.11
C GLU A 141 19.42 -12.49 -11.20
N VAL A 142 18.43 -13.18 -11.78
CA VAL A 142 17.60 -14.18 -11.11
C VAL A 142 17.36 -15.37 -12.03
N PRO A 143 17.10 -16.58 -11.49
CA PRO A 143 16.83 -17.76 -12.30
C PRO A 143 15.62 -17.58 -13.22
N ARG A 144 15.75 -18.09 -14.44
CA ARG A 144 14.68 -18.05 -15.43
C ARG A 144 13.52 -18.94 -15.01
N PHE A 145 12.34 -18.35 -14.84
CA PHE A 145 11.08 -19.02 -14.55
C PHE A 145 10.03 -18.69 -15.61
N THR A 146 9.99 -17.43 -16.06
CA THR A 146 8.95 -16.97 -16.98
C THR A 146 9.11 -17.53 -18.39
N LYS A 147 7.97 -17.75 -19.06
CA LYS A 147 7.87 -18.00 -20.50
C LYS A 147 6.96 -16.94 -21.10
N THR A 148 7.50 -16.10 -21.98
CA THR A 148 6.75 -15.02 -22.63
C THR A 148 7.19 -14.85 -24.09
N ASN A 149 6.25 -14.50 -24.96
CA ASN A 149 6.52 -14.07 -26.33
C ASN A 149 6.72 -12.55 -26.46
N VAL A 150 6.57 -11.80 -25.36
CA VAL A 150 6.85 -10.36 -25.32
C VAL A 150 8.37 -10.17 -25.30
N THR A 151 8.94 -9.74 -26.42
CA THR A 151 10.40 -9.54 -26.58
C THR A 151 10.82 -8.07 -26.40
N GLN A 152 9.85 -7.15 -26.47
CA GLN A 152 10.02 -5.72 -26.26
C GLN A 152 8.95 -5.22 -25.30
N SER A 153 9.32 -4.26 -24.45
CA SER A 153 8.39 -3.60 -23.55
C SER A 153 8.71 -2.11 -23.47
N GLN A 154 7.80 -1.37 -22.85
CA GLN A 154 7.91 0.06 -22.62
C GLN A 154 7.86 0.34 -21.12
N TYR A 155 8.62 1.35 -20.69
CA TYR A 155 8.76 1.79 -19.32
C TYR A 155 8.65 3.32 -19.28
N GLY A 156 7.86 3.85 -18.33
CA GLY A 156 7.69 5.28 -18.11
C GLY A 156 6.28 5.78 -18.46
N PHE A 157 5.87 6.86 -17.81
CA PHE A 157 4.66 7.64 -18.14
C PHE A 157 5.11 9.06 -18.47
N GLY A 158 4.70 9.61 -19.61
CA GLY A 158 5.03 10.98 -20.01
C GLY A 158 6.28 11.08 -20.90
N ARG A 159 7.18 12.03 -20.60
CA ARG A 159 8.25 12.48 -21.54
C ARG A 159 9.49 11.59 -21.62
N GLU A 160 9.67 10.62 -20.72
CA GLU A 160 10.83 9.72 -20.71
C GLU A 160 10.36 8.27 -20.75
N VAL A 161 9.98 7.83 -21.95
CA VAL A 161 9.62 6.44 -22.22
C VAL A 161 10.87 5.69 -22.67
N GLN A 162 11.32 4.73 -21.87
CA GLN A 162 12.28 3.73 -22.35
C GLN A 162 11.51 2.66 -23.08
N SER A 163 12.01 2.25 -24.24
CA SER A 163 11.48 1.10 -24.96
C SER A 163 12.62 0.21 -25.44
N GLY A 164 12.37 -1.10 -25.46
CA GLY A 164 13.34 -2.05 -25.97
C GLY A 164 13.23 -3.42 -25.31
N SER A 165 14.26 -4.24 -25.49
CA SER A 165 14.34 -5.55 -24.86
C SER A 165 14.43 -5.45 -23.34
N TRP A 166 13.88 -6.43 -22.63
CA TRP A 166 13.85 -6.48 -21.16
C TRP A 166 15.19 -6.18 -20.47
N LYS A 167 16.31 -6.69 -21.02
CA LYS A 167 17.65 -6.44 -20.45
C LYS A 167 18.06 -4.96 -20.43
N ASN A 168 17.47 -4.13 -21.29
CA ASN A 168 17.80 -2.71 -21.43
C ASN A 168 16.85 -1.79 -20.63
N LEU A 169 15.79 -2.33 -20.01
CA LEU A 169 14.80 -1.51 -19.30
C LEU A 169 15.16 -1.30 -17.83
N GLY A 170 14.83 -0.14 -17.28
CA GLY A 170 14.90 0.12 -15.84
C GLY A 170 14.01 -0.81 -15.00
N VAL A 171 14.35 -0.94 -13.72
CA VAL A 171 13.49 -1.61 -12.72
C VAL A 171 12.41 -0.62 -12.27
N LEU A 172 11.15 -1.06 -12.21
CA LEU A 172 10.05 -0.29 -11.63
C LEU A 172 10.21 -0.22 -10.12
N GLU A 173 9.97 0.95 -9.53
CA GLU A 173 9.64 1.01 -8.11
C GLU A 173 8.41 0.14 -7.84
N ALA A 174 8.50 -0.72 -6.82
CA ALA A 174 7.42 -1.60 -6.43
C ALA A 174 7.31 -1.66 -4.91
N GLY A 175 6.07 -1.67 -4.42
CA GLY A 175 5.77 -1.74 -3.00
C GLY A 175 4.74 -0.73 -2.52
N LEU A 176 4.59 -0.66 -1.20
CA LEU A 176 3.83 0.35 -0.49
C LEU A 176 4.78 1.51 -0.20
N PHE A 177 4.59 2.64 -0.86
CA PHE A 177 5.46 3.81 -0.73
C PHE A 177 4.99 4.76 0.38
N GLY A 178 3.69 4.70 0.70
CA GLY A 178 3.10 5.60 1.68
C GLY A 178 3.03 7.05 1.18
N PRO A 179 2.95 8.01 2.11
CA PRO A 179 2.77 7.79 3.55
C PRO A 179 1.45 7.08 3.86
N VAL A 180 1.47 6.15 4.82
CA VAL A 180 0.31 5.41 5.28
C VAL A 180 -0.26 6.06 6.54
N ARG A 181 -1.56 6.34 6.58
CA ARG A 181 -2.18 7.12 7.65
C ARG A 181 -3.59 6.66 7.98
N LEU A 182 -4.00 6.80 9.23
CA LEU A 182 -5.42 6.85 9.60
C LEU A 182 -5.89 8.29 9.59
N ILE A 183 -6.95 8.57 8.83
CA ILE A 183 -7.52 9.91 8.67
C ILE A 183 -8.95 9.92 9.21
N PRO A 184 -9.20 10.60 10.34
CA PRO A 184 -10.55 10.92 10.80
C PRO A 184 -11.24 11.85 9.81
N LEU A 185 -12.49 11.54 9.48
CA LEU A 185 -13.33 12.34 8.59
C LEU A 185 -14.57 12.79 9.34
N ALA A 186 -15.02 14.00 9.03
CA ALA A 186 -16.32 14.48 9.48
C ALA A 186 -17.41 13.69 8.73
N VAL A 187 -18.49 13.35 9.43
CA VAL A 187 -19.70 12.84 8.80
C VAL A 187 -20.51 14.05 8.37
N GLN A 188 -20.66 14.28 7.07
CA GLN A 188 -21.64 15.25 6.59
C GLN A 188 -23.03 14.65 6.83
N ALA A 189 -23.90 15.39 7.53
CA ALA A 189 -25.30 15.05 7.59
C ALA A 189 -25.86 15.13 6.17
N VAL A 190 -26.40 14.01 5.67
CA VAL A 190 -27.21 14.02 4.45
C VAL A 190 -28.60 14.50 4.90
N GLU A 191 -28.99 15.71 4.47
CA GLU A 191 -30.36 16.20 4.58
C GLU A 191 -31.30 15.46 3.62
#